data_AF-A0A5C6NKJ9-F1
#
_entry.id   AF-A0A5C6NKJ9-F1
#
_cell.length_a   1.000
_cell.length_b   1.000
_cell.length_c   1.000
_cell.angle_alpha   90.00
_cell.angle_beta   90.00
_cell.angle_gamma   90.00
#
_symmetry.space_group_name_H-M   'P 1'
#
loop_
_entity.id
_entity.type
_entity.pdbx_description
1 polymer ?
#
loop_
_entity_poly.entity_id
_entity_poly.type
_entity_poly.pdbx_seq_one_letter_code
_entity_poly.pdbx_strand_id
1 'polypeptide(L)'
;MECCQEPDENPNVTIALTSHIMKVMERLVLSHLKPLVSPFQDPLQFAYQLKVGVDDAVIYLLQRAYSSLDRLNTTVRVMFFDFSSAFNTIQ
;
A
#
# COMPACT_ATOMS: atom_id res chain seq x y z
N MET A 1 -8.44 7.40 -22.64
CA MET A 1 -9.10 8.60 -22.06
C MET A 1 -8.00 9.30 -21.29
N GLU A 2 -7.28 10.17 -21.99
CA GLU A 2 -6.16 10.95 -21.49
C GLU A 2 -6.64 11.99 -20.49
N CYS A 3 -5.88 12.21 -19.42
CA CYS A 3 -5.73 13.52 -18.81
C CYS A 3 -4.26 13.68 -18.41
N CYS A 4 -3.54 14.41 -19.27
CA CYS A 4 -2.40 15.29 -19.01
C CYS A 4 -1.44 14.93 -17.87
N GLN A 5 -0.23 14.48 -18.26
CA GLN A 5 0.95 14.50 -17.41
C GLN A 5 1.45 15.97 -17.34
N GLU A 6 1.03 16.71 -16.31
CA GLU A 6 1.68 17.99 -15.95
C GLU A 6 3.01 17.71 -15.24
N PRO A 7 4.06 18.53 -15.45
CA PRO A 7 5.41 18.27 -14.94
C PRO A 7 5.48 18.37 -13.41
N ASP A 8 6.29 17.50 -12.80
CA ASP A 8 6.50 17.32 -11.35
C ASP A 8 6.88 18.63 -10.61
N GLU A 9 5.89 19.44 -10.26
CA GLU A 9 5.99 20.40 -9.18
C GLU A 9 5.92 19.61 -7.86
N ASN A 10 6.98 19.70 -7.04
CA ASN A 10 7.11 18.93 -5.80
C ASN A 10 5.78 18.98 -5.00
N PRO A 11 5.03 17.88 -4.90
CA PRO A 11 3.67 17.93 -4.39
C PRO A 11 3.71 18.29 -2.91
N ASN A 12 3.09 19.41 -2.55
CA ASN A 12 2.96 19.81 -1.17
C ASN A 12 2.12 18.75 -0.42
N VAL A 13 2.76 18.01 0.48
CA VAL A 13 2.07 16.98 1.28
C VAL A 13 1.17 17.66 2.29
N THR A 14 -0.14 17.54 2.09
CA THR A 14 -1.13 18.12 3.01
C THR A 14 -1.24 17.27 4.27
N ILE A 15 -1.08 17.91 5.43
CA ILE A 15 -1.18 17.25 6.74
C ILE A 15 -2.36 17.86 7.51
N ALA A 16 -3.39 17.04 7.80
CA ALA A 16 -4.49 17.45 8.66
C ALA A 16 -4.08 17.39 10.13
N LEU A 17 -4.12 18.55 10.81
CA LEU A 17 -3.89 18.61 12.25
C LEU A 17 -5.19 18.27 12.99
N THR A 18 -5.16 17.20 13.78
CA THR A 18 -6.28 16.76 14.61
C THR A 18 -6.04 17.09 16.08
N SER A 19 -7.12 17.32 16.84
CA SER A 19 -7.01 17.54 18.28
C SER A 19 -6.51 16.27 18.99
N HIS A 20 -5.94 16.44 20.20
CA HIS A 20 -5.51 15.29 21.01
C HIS A 20 -6.64 14.29 21.26
N ILE A 21 -7.87 14.77 21.47
CA ILE A 21 -9.05 13.92 21.68
C ILE A 21 -9.35 13.11 20.41
N MET A 22 -9.33 13.75 19.24
CA MET A 22 -9.55 13.08 17.96
C MET A 22 -8.51 11.97 17.71
N LYS A 23 -7.24 12.23 18.02
CA LYS A 23 -6.17 11.24 17.83
C LYS A 23 -6.30 10.02 18.73
N VAL A 24 -6.85 10.20 19.94
CA VAL A 24 -7.19 9.08 20.84
C VAL A 24 -8.37 8.29 20.27
N MET A 25 -9.41 8.97 19.79
CA MET A 25 -10.56 8.31 19.16
C MET A 25 -10.17 7.52 17.92
N GLU A 26 -9.30 8.06 17.06
CA GLU A 26 -8.77 7.36 15.88
C GLU A 26 -8.09 6.04 16.28
N ARG A 27 -7.22 6.06 17.30
CA ARG A 27 -6.55 4.86 17.82
C ARG A 27 -7.54 3.85 18.40
N LEU A 28 -8.56 4.32 19.12
CA LEU A 28 -9.60 3.46 19.68
C LEU A 28 -10.40 2.77 18.56
N VAL A 29 -10.91 3.54 17.61
CA VAL A 29 -11.67 3.01 16.46
C VAL A 29 -10.82 2.03 15.65
N LEU A 30 -9.56 2.37 15.36
CA LEU A 30 -8.65 1.50 14.64
C LEU A 30 -8.44 0.16 15.36
N SER A 31 -8.31 0.17 16.68
CA SER A 31 -8.15 -1.06 17.47
C SER A 31 -9.37 -2.00 17.38
N HIS A 32 -10.57 -1.44 17.23
CA HIS A 32 -11.82 -2.19 17.13
C HIS A 32 -12.09 -2.66 15.70
N LEU A 33 -11.72 -1.86 14.69
CA LEU A 33 -11.90 -2.19 13.28
C LEU A 33 -10.88 -3.22 12.78
N LYS A 34 -9.64 -3.18 13.25
CA LYS A 34 -8.57 -4.12 12.83
C LYS A 34 -9.00 -5.59 12.83
N PRO A 35 -9.55 -6.16 13.92
CA PRO A 35 -9.97 -7.56 13.91
C PRO A 35 -11.16 -7.83 12.96
N LEU A 36 -12.03 -6.86 12.73
CA LEU A 36 -13.18 -6.99 11.83
C LEU A 36 -12.77 -6.97 10.35
N VAL A 37 -11.77 -6.16 10.01
CA VAL A 37 -11.28 -5.99 8.63
C VAL A 37 -10.22 -7.04 8.28
N SER A 38 -9.50 -7.59 9.28
CA SER A 38 -8.46 -8.61 9.08
C SER A 38 -8.81 -9.73 8.09
N PRO A 39 -10.02 -10.37 8.13
CA PRO A 39 -10.35 -11.42 7.16
C PRO A 39 -10.59 -10.92 5.73
N PHE A 40 -10.80 -9.61 5.53
CA PHE A 40 -11.02 -8.99 4.23
C PHE A 40 -9.76 -8.35 3.65
N GLN A 41 -8.64 -8.35 4.40
CA GLN A 41 -7.38 -7.80 3.91
C GLN A 41 -6.78 -8.69 2.82
N ASP A 42 -6.15 -8.07 1.83
CA ASP A 42 -5.43 -8.80 0.79
C ASP A 42 -4.25 -9.58 1.43
N PRO A 43 -4.17 -10.91 1.24
CA PRO A 43 -3.05 -11.71 1.70
C PRO A 43 -1.66 -11.21 1.25
N LEU A 44 -1.59 -10.46 0.14
CA LEU A 44 -0.35 -9.89 -0.39
C LEU A 44 -0.14 -8.42 0.00
N GLN A 45 -0.94 -7.88 0.93
CA GLN A 45 -0.74 -6.53 1.45
C GLN A 45 0.35 -6.52 2.52
N PHE A 46 1.59 -6.24 2.16
CA PHE A 46 2.69 -6.16 3.15
C PHE A 46 2.66 -4.87 3.98
N ALA A 47 2.00 -3.81 3.49
CA ALA A 47 1.92 -2.51 4.17
C ALA A 47 0.83 -2.47 5.25
N TYR A 48 1.08 -1.70 6.31
CA TYR A 48 0.15 -1.47 7.44
C TYR A 48 -0.24 -2.71 8.25
N GLN A 49 0.46 -3.84 8.06
CA GLN A 49 0.27 -5.04 8.86
C GLN A 49 1.21 -5.09 10.06
N LEU A 50 0.81 -5.81 11.11
CA LEU A 50 1.65 -6.03 12.27
C LEU A 50 2.71 -7.09 11.93
N LYS A 51 3.99 -6.81 12.21
CA LYS A 51 5.12 -7.75 12.03
C LYS A 51 5.46 -8.11 10.57
N VAL A 52 4.98 -7.31 9.61
CA VAL A 52 5.36 -7.45 8.19
C VAL A 52 6.02 -6.14 7.75
N GLY A 53 7.15 -6.25 7.06
CA GLY A 53 7.95 -5.12 6.60
C GLY A 53 8.16 -5.08 5.10
N VAL A 54 8.95 -4.10 4.66
CA VAL A 54 9.35 -3.96 3.25
C VAL A 54 10.20 -5.16 2.80
N ASP A 55 11.04 -5.69 3.69
CA ASP A 55 11.88 -6.85 3.39
C ASP A 55 11.07 -8.08 3.00
N ASP A 56 9.95 -8.33 3.70
CA ASP A 56 9.04 -9.45 3.39
C ASP A 56 8.45 -9.30 1.98
N ALA A 57 8.09 -8.08 1.59
CA ALA A 57 7.57 -7.78 0.25
C ALA A 57 8.63 -8.03 -0.85
N VAL A 58 9.87 -7.59 -0.61
CA VAL A 58 10.99 -7.77 -1.55
C VAL A 58 11.34 -9.25 -1.69
N ILE A 59 11.46 -9.97 -0.56
CA ILE A 59 11.73 -11.41 -0.54
C ILE A 59 10.62 -12.15 -1.28
N TYR A 60 9.36 -11.83 -1.01
CA TYR A 60 8.22 -12.45 -1.69
C TYR A 60 8.24 -12.22 -3.21
N LEU A 61 8.49 -10.99 -3.65
CA LEU A 61 8.57 -10.65 -5.08
C LEU A 61 9.70 -11.42 -5.76
N LEU A 62 10.89 -11.46 -5.16
CA LEU A 62 12.04 -12.22 -5.67
C LEU A 62 11.73 -13.71 -5.75
N GLN A 63 11.20 -14.29 -4.67
CA GLN A 63 10.83 -15.70 -4.62
C GLN A 63 9.80 -16.04 -5.72
N ARG A 64 8.80 -15.17 -5.94
CA ARG A 64 7.80 -15.33 -7.00
C ARG A 64 8.44 -15.29 -8.39
N ALA A 65 9.38 -14.38 -8.61
CA ALA A 65 10.11 -14.26 -9.87
C ALA A 65 10.97 -15.51 -10.14
N TYR A 66 11.79 -15.94 -9.18
CA TYR A 66 12.63 -17.13 -9.31
C TYR A 66 11.82 -18.40 -9.52
N SER A 67 10.77 -18.62 -8.72
CA SER A 67 9.89 -19.78 -8.88
C SER A 67 9.20 -19.82 -10.24
N SER A 68 8.95 -18.65 -10.85
CA SER A 68 8.38 -18.58 -12.20
C SER A 68 9.43 -18.98 -13.23
N LEU A 69 10.66 -18.44 -13.14
CA LEU A 69 11.77 -18.69 -14.08
C LEU A 69 12.31 -20.13 -14.05
N ASP A 70 12.11 -20.86 -12.95
CA ASP A 70 12.49 -22.28 -12.83
C ASP A 70 11.72 -23.18 -13.82
N ARG A 71 10.62 -22.68 -14.39
CA ARG A 71 9.90 -23.32 -15.49
C ARG A 71 10.47 -22.85 -16.83
N LEU A 72 10.87 -23.81 -17.67
CA LEU A 72 11.35 -23.57 -19.04
C LEU A 72 10.36 -22.71 -19.84
N ASN A 73 10.88 -21.75 -20.61
CA ASN A 73 10.13 -20.80 -21.46
C ASN A 73 9.16 -19.85 -20.75
N THR A 74 9.38 -19.54 -19.47
CA THR A 74 8.61 -18.51 -18.77
C THR A 74 9.31 -17.16 -18.79
N THR A 75 8.54 -16.08 -18.76
CA THR A 75 9.05 -14.71 -18.64
C THR A 75 8.30 -14.02 -17.52
N VAL A 76 9.03 -13.37 -16.61
CA VAL A 76 8.46 -12.59 -15.52
C VAL A 76 8.35 -11.14 -15.94
N ARG A 77 7.18 -10.53 -15.75
CA ARG A 77 6.95 -9.10 -15.94
C ARG A 77 6.39 -8.53 -14.65
N VAL A 78 7.01 -7.46 -14.16
CA VAL A 78 6.57 -6.74 -12.95
C VAL A 78 6.07 -5.38 -13.40
N MET A 79 4.87 -5.01 -12.95
CA MET A 79 4.28 -3.70 -13.23
C MET A 79 4.24 -2.90 -11.95
N PHE A 80 4.76 -1.68 -12.01
CA PHE A 80 4.74 -0.74 -10.91
C PHE A 80 3.60 0.25 -11.13
N PHE A 81 2.76 0.41 -10.12
CA PHE A 81 1.67 1.36 -10.10
C PHE A 81 1.81 2.21 -8.85
N ASP A 82 1.51 3.50 -8.99
CA ASP A 82 1.42 4.43 -7.88
C ASP A 82 0.23 5.37 -8.08
N PHE A 83 -0.26 5.95 -7.00
CA PHE A 83 -1.37 6.89 -7.01
C PHE A 83 -0.84 8.31 -6.79
N SER A 84 -1.13 9.23 -7.72
CA SER A 84 -0.70 10.63 -7.62
C SER A 84 -1.23 11.35 -6.38
N SER A 85 -2.38 10.92 -5.84
CA SER A 85 -2.94 11.46 -4.59
C SER A 85 -3.85 10.45 -3.87
N ALA A 86 -3.27 9.34 -3.41
CA ALA A 86 -4.02 8.23 -2.81
C ALA A 86 -5.02 8.68 -1.73
N PHE A 87 -4.58 9.53 -0.78
CA PHE A 87 -5.39 9.94 0.36
C PHE A 87 -6.36 11.08 0.05
N ASN A 88 -6.01 11.99 -0.88
CA ASN A 88 -6.88 13.12 -1.23
C ASN A 88 -8.04 12.71 -2.14
N THR A 89 -7.98 11.53 -2.75
CA THR A 89 -8.98 11.02 -3.71
C THR A 89 -9.99 10.06 -3.06
N ILE A 90 -9.85 9.75 -1.76
CA ILE A 90 -10.83 8.92 -1.04
C ILE A 90 -12.06 9.79 -0.77
N GLN A 91 -13.19 9.44 -1.41
CA GLN A 91 -14.47 10.14 -1.32
C GLN A 91 -15.47 9.40 -0.43
#